data_AF-A0A4Q3YNQ1-F1
#
_entry.id   AF-A0A4Q3YNQ1-F1
#
_cell.length_a   1.000
_cell.length_b   1.000
_cell.length_c   1.000
_cell.angle_alpha   90.00
_cell.angle_beta   90.00
_cell.angle_gamma   90.00
#
_symmetry.space_group_name_H-M   'P 1'
#
loop_
_entity.id
_entity.type
_entity.pdbx_description
1 polymer ?
#
loop_
_entity_poly.entity_id
_entity_poly.type
_entity_poly.pdbx_seq_one_letter_code
_entity_poly.pdbx_strand_id
1 'polypeptide(L)'
;MKILSFLKQLTLGLGKAALAIIIVFTIFAGYSFVAERSAKSKSTAFCSSIKLGQDPALLLDLAIADGASDVQTRWGEKDGLDTLFVTYVGTPPFSRHMCLIQAKDGRVVSVKQSYLD
;
A
#
# COMPACT_ATOMS: atom_id res chain seq x y z
N MET A 1 28.94 33.06 -34.90
CA MET A 1 29.19 32.87 -33.45
C MET A 1 27.91 32.72 -32.60
N LYS A 2 26.80 33.44 -32.89
CA LYS A 2 25.52 33.36 -32.13
C LYS A 2 24.79 32.00 -32.16
N ILE A 3 24.89 31.25 -33.26
CA ILE A 3 24.25 29.93 -33.42
C ILE A 3 24.87 28.87 -32.49
N LEU A 4 26.19 28.91 -32.28
CA LEU A 4 26.90 27.95 -31.44
C LEU A 4 26.58 28.16 -29.94
N SER A 5 26.42 29.42 -29.51
CA SER A 5 26.04 29.75 -28.12
C SER A 5 24.59 29.37 -27.82
N PHE A 6 23.68 29.52 -28.80
CA PHE A 6 22.29 29.13 -28.67
C PHE A 6 22.12 27.60 -28.58
N LEU A 7 22.83 26.84 -29.42
CA LEU A 7 22.85 25.37 -29.35
C LEU A 7 23.40 24.85 -28.02
N LYS A 8 24.47 25.48 -27.48
CA LYS A 8 25.01 25.13 -26.15
C LYS A 8 24.04 25.40 -25.01
N GLN A 9 23.28 26.49 -25.05
CA GLN A 9 22.26 26.76 -24.03
C GLN A 9 21.08 25.78 -24.11
N LEU A 10 20.67 25.40 -25.32
CA LEU A 10 19.64 24.39 -25.53
C LEU A 10 20.06 23.01 -25.01
N THR A 11 21.27 22.55 -25.31
CA THR A 11 21.76 21.25 -24.83
C THR A 11 21.94 21.22 -23.32
N LEU A 12 22.41 22.31 -22.70
CA LEU A 12 22.48 22.43 -21.25
C LEU A 12 21.10 22.44 -20.59
N GLY A 13 20.11 23.10 -21.20
CA GLY A 13 18.72 23.10 -20.73
C GLY A 13 18.08 21.72 -20.82
N LEU A 14 18.20 21.05 -21.97
CA LEU A 14 17.71 19.69 -22.19
C LEU A 14 18.39 18.67 -21.27
N GLY A 15 19.71 18.78 -21.06
CA GLY A 15 20.45 17.92 -20.15
C GLY A 15 19.99 18.06 -18.70
N LYS A 16 19.71 19.29 -18.24
CA LYS A 16 19.14 19.52 -16.90
C LYS A 16 17.73 18.96 -16.77
N ALA A 17 16.89 19.12 -17.78
CA ALA A 17 15.53 18.58 -17.78
C ALA A 17 15.55 17.05 -17.74
N ALA A 18 16.39 16.40 -18.56
CA ALA A 18 16.57 14.96 -18.56
C ALA A 18 17.08 14.45 -17.20
N LEU A 19 18.07 15.12 -16.62
CA LEU A 19 18.59 14.79 -15.29
C LEU A 19 17.50 14.89 -14.21
N ALA A 20 16.72 15.98 -14.21
CA ALA A 20 15.61 16.16 -13.27
C ALA A 20 14.58 15.04 -13.38
N ILE A 21 14.21 14.66 -14.61
CA ILE A 21 13.30 13.55 -14.88
C ILE A 21 13.86 12.24 -14.31
N ILE A 22 15.12 11.91 -14.59
CA ILE A 22 15.78 10.70 -14.09
C ILE A 22 15.77 10.67 -12.55
N ILE A 23 16.07 11.81 -11.90
CA ILE A 23 16.06 11.90 -10.44
C ILE A 23 14.67 11.62 -9.88
N VAL A 24 13.62 12.23 -10.44
CA VAL A 24 12.24 12.01 -10.00
C VAL A 24 11.84 10.54 -10.15
N PHE A 25 12.13 9.92 -11.29
CA PHE A 25 11.82 8.50 -11.50
C PHE A 25 12.63 7.58 -10.58
N THR A 26 13.89 7.91 -10.30
CA THR A 26 14.74 7.14 -9.37
C THR A 26 14.19 7.18 -7.95
N ILE A 27 13.83 8.39 -7.48
CA ILE A 27 13.22 8.57 -6.15
C ILE A 27 11.89 7.81 -6.08
N PHE A 28 11.05 7.94 -7.11
CA PHE A 28 9.78 7.25 -7.19
C PHE A 28 9.98 5.72 -7.16
N ALA A 29 10.89 5.16 -7.95
CA ALA A 29 11.16 3.73 -7.97
C ALA A 29 11.66 3.22 -6.60
N GLY A 30 12.55 3.97 -5.95
CA GLY A 30 13.03 3.63 -4.60
C GLY A 30 11.92 3.64 -3.56
N TYR A 31 11.08 4.69 -3.57
CA TYR A 31 9.91 4.78 -2.70
C TYR A 31 8.94 3.60 -2.92
N SER A 32 8.58 3.34 -4.18
CA SER A 32 7.66 2.26 -4.56
C SER A 32 8.15 0.89 -4.06
N PHE A 33 9.45 0.60 -4.19
CA PHE A 33 10.01 -0.66 -3.68
C PHE A 33 9.88 -0.81 -2.16
N VAL A 34 10.15 0.27 -1.41
CA VAL A 34 10.04 0.26 0.05
C VAL A 34 8.57 0.17 0.49
N ALA A 35 7.69 0.94 -0.15
CA ALA A 35 6.25 0.92 0.13
C ALA A 35 5.66 -0.47 -0.12
N GLU A 36 6.00 -1.10 -1.24
CA GLU A 36 5.55 -2.45 -1.60
C GLU A 36 5.96 -3.51 -0.57
N ARG A 37 7.25 -3.50 -0.21
CA ARG A 37 7.79 -4.45 0.77
C ARG A 37 7.20 -4.24 2.15
N SER A 38 7.03 -2.98 2.55
CA SER A 38 6.40 -2.61 3.83
C SER A 38 4.95 -3.08 3.87
N ALA A 39 4.14 -2.77 2.85
CA ALA A 39 2.73 -3.16 2.80
C ALA A 39 2.55 -4.68 2.85
N LYS A 40 3.35 -5.43 2.08
CA LYS A 40 3.37 -6.89 2.14
C LYS A 40 3.71 -7.41 3.53
N SER A 41 4.80 -6.90 4.12
CA SER A 41 5.27 -7.33 5.43
C SER A 41 4.25 -7.07 6.53
N LYS A 42 3.64 -5.87 6.56
CA LYS A 42 2.62 -5.49 7.54
C LYS A 42 1.35 -6.32 7.39
N SER A 43 0.85 -6.47 6.17
CA SER A 43 -0.31 -7.31 5.90
C SER A 43 -0.09 -8.75 6.38
N THR A 44 1.03 -9.37 6.01
CA THR A 44 1.35 -10.73 6.46
C THR A 44 1.48 -10.82 7.98
N ALA A 45 2.19 -9.88 8.62
CA ALA A 45 2.37 -9.86 10.06
C ALA A 45 1.04 -9.71 10.80
N PHE A 46 0.23 -8.71 10.41
CA PHE A 46 -1.09 -8.46 10.98
C PHE A 46 -1.99 -9.68 10.85
N CYS A 47 -2.11 -10.25 9.65
CA CYS A 47 -2.93 -11.42 9.41
C CYS A 47 -2.48 -12.65 10.20
N SER A 48 -1.16 -12.83 10.36
CA SER A 48 -0.61 -13.93 11.16
C SER A 48 -0.82 -13.77 12.68
N SER A 49 -1.02 -12.54 13.15
CA SER A 49 -1.22 -12.25 14.58
C SER A 49 -2.63 -12.59 15.08
N ILE A 50 -3.60 -12.68 14.16
CA ILE A 50 -5.02 -12.88 14.46
C ILE A 50 -5.27 -14.35 14.75
N LYS A 51 -5.92 -14.60 15.90
CA LYS A 51 -6.32 -15.95 16.31
C LYS A 51 -7.79 -16.17 16.06
N LEU A 52 -8.14 -17.40 15.67
CA LEU A 52 -9.54 -17.82 15.62
C LEU A 52 -10.15 -17.73 17.03
N GLY A 53 -11.41 -17.29 17.10
CA GLY A 53 -12.16 -17.11 18.33
C GLY A 53 -11.86 -15.82 19.09
N GLN A 54 -10.89 -15.00 18.65
CA GLN A 54 -10.63 -13.71 19.29
C GLN A 54 -11.75 -12.70 19.04
N ASP A 55 -11.87 -11.72 19.93
CA ASP A 55 -12.80 -10.61 19.79
C ASP A 55 -12.37 -9.71 18.62
N PRO A 56 -13.24 -9.48 17.61
CA PRO A 56 -12.94 -8.62 16.48
C PRO A 56 -13.04 -7.12 16.76
N ALA A 57 -13.62 -6.69 17.89
CA ALA A 57 -14.03 -5.30 18.12
C ALA A 57 -12.89 -4.28 17.92
N LEU A 58 -11.67 -4.61 18.35
CA LEU A 58 -10.51 -3.72 18.28
C LEU A 58 -9.64 -3.92 17.03
N LEU A 59 -9.96 -4.90 16.17
CA LEU A 59 -9.09 -5.25 15.03
C LEU A 59 -9.03 -4.14 13.98
N LEU A 60 -10.11 -3.39 13.83
CA LEU A 60 -10.13 -2.22 12.95
C LEU A 60 -9.14 -1.16 13.44
N ASP A 61 -9.27 -0.74 14.70
CA ASP A 61 -8.41 0.32 15.27
C ASP A 61 -6.94 -0.10 15.31
N LEU A 62 -6.66 -1.37 15.63
CA LEU A 62 -5.31 -1.92 15.60
C LEU A 62 -4.71 -1.93 14.19
N ALA A 63 -5.50 -2.27 13.17
CA ALA A 63 -5.04 -2.25 11.78
C ALA A 63 -4.72 -0.83 11.32
N ILE A 64 -5.58 0.14 11.64
CA ILE A 64 -5.35 1.56 11.31
C ILE A 64 -4.10 2.07 12.03
N ALA A 65 -3.95 1.77 13.33
CA ALA A 65 -2.77 2.14 14.09
C ALA A 65 -1.47 1.50 13.56
N ASP A 66 -1.54 0.30 12.98
CA ASP A 66 -0.41 -0.36 12.31
C ASP A 66 -0.08 0.25 10.92
N GLY A 67 -0.93 1.15 10.42
CA GLY A 67 -0.75 1.86 9.16
C GLY A 67 -1.47 1.24 7.98
N ALA A 68 -2.57 0.51 8.22
CA ALA A 68 -3.53 0.19 7.18
C ALA A 68 -4.24 1.47 6.69
N SER A 69 -4.80 1.43 5.48
CA SER A 69 -5.49 2.59 4.89
C SER A 69 -6.84 2.83 5.57
N ASP A 70 -7.04 4.02 6.12
CA ASP A 70 -8.31 4.46 6.74
C ASP A 70 -9.52 4.39 5.80
N VAL A 71 -9.29 4.58 4.49
CA VAL A 71 -10.37 4.64 3.48
C VAL A 71 -10.75 3.24 2.97
N GLN A 72 -9.76 2.35 2.89
CA GLN A 72 -9.93 0.99 2.36
C GLN A 72 -10.07 -0.07 3.46
N THR A 73 -9.82 0.29 4.72
CA THR A 73 -9.93 -0.62 5.85
C THR A 73 -11.25 -0.42 6.58
N ARG A 74 -12.17 -1.38 6.42
CA ARG A 74 -13.51 -1.26 6.98
C ARG A 74 -14.20 -2.61 7.14
N TRP A 75 -15.19 -2.63 8.03
CA TRP A 75 -16.17 -3.69 8.11
C TRP A 75 -17.12 -3.65 6.90
N GLY A 76 -17.48 -4.82 6.42
CA GLY A 76 -18.54 -5.03 5.45
C GLY A 76 -19.09 -6.45 5.60
N GLU A 77 -20.04 -6.82 4.76
CA GLU A 77 -20.59 -8.19 4.77
C GLU A 77 -20.06 -8.96 3.56
N LYS A 78 -19.63 -10.21 3.78
CA LYS A 78 -19.27 -11.13 2.71
C LYS A 78 -19.70 -12.55 3.07
N ASP A 79 -20.44 -13.19 2.18
CA ASP A 79 -20.97 -14.55 2.37
C ASP A 79 -21.83 -14.70 3.65
N GLY A 80 -22.55 -13.63 4.03
CA GLY A 80 -23.38 -13.59 5.24
C GLY A 80 -22.59 -13.49 6.56
N LEU A 81 -21.30 -13.12 6.49
CA LEU A 81 -20.43 -12.93 7.64
C LEU A 81 -19.88 -11.50 7.69
N ASP A 82 -19.74 -10.96 8.89
CA ASP A 82 -19.05 -9.71 9.13
C ASP A 82 -17.59 -9.87 8.73
N THR A 83 -17.15 -9.14 7.71
CA THR A 83 -15.81 -9.23 7.15
C THR A 83 -15.11 -7.89 7.29
N LEU A 84 -14.02 -7.88 8.05
CA LEU A 84 -13.09 -6.75 8.09
C LEU A 84 -12.08 -6.93 6.97
N PHE A 85 -12.08 -5.97 6.05
CA PHE A 85 -11.09 -5.87 4.99
C PHE A 85 -9.98 -4.97 5.50
N VAL A 86 -8.85 -5.52 5.93
CA VAL A 86 -7.67 -4.70 6.30
C VAL A 86 -6.79 -4.52 5.09
N THR A 87 -6.50 -3.28 4.71
CA THR A 87 -5.77 -2.99 3.47
C THR A 87 -4.51 -2.18 3.73
N TYR A 88 -3.35 -2.76 3.42
CA TYR A 88 -2.07 -2.06 3.38
C TYR A 88 -1.74 -1.69 1.93
N VAL A 89 -1.53 -0.41 1.67
CA VAL A 89 -1.27 0.12 0.33
C VAL A 89 0.24 0.16 0.09
N GLY A 90 0.68 -0.55 -0.94
CA GLY A 90 2.06 -0.54 -1.43
C GLY A 90 2.27 0.63 -2.37
N THR A 91 2.63 0.35 -3.63
CA THR A 91 2.72 1.39 -4.67
C THR A 91 1.31 1.76 -5.17
N PRO A 92 0.75 2.94 -4.80
CA PRO A 92 -0.57 3.32 -5.28
C PRO A 92 -0.53 3.61 -6.79
N PRO A 93 -1.62 3.35 -7.54
CA PRO A 93 -2.88 2.72 -7.15
C PRO A 93 -2.89 1.17 -7.25
N PHE A 94 -1.78 0.55 -7.66
CA PHE A 94 -1.73 -0.82 -8.20
C PHE A 94 -1.31 -1.91 -7.22
N SER A 95 -1.11 -1.63 -5.94
CA SER A 95 -0.76 -2.69 -5.00
C SER A 95 -1.45 -2.52 -3.66
N ARG A 96 -2.28 -3.51 -3.35
CA ARG A 96 -3.02 -3.62 -2.10
C ARG A 96 -2.80 -5.00 -1.53
N HIS A 97 -2.15 -5.04 -0.37
CA HIS A 97 -1.98 -6.24 0.42
C HIS A 97 -3.07 -6.27 1.48
N MET A 98 -3.93 -7.26 1.41
CA MET A 98 -5.13 -7.34 2.24
C MET A 98 -5.09 -8.51 3.22
N CYS A 99 -5.65 -8.27 4.40
CA CYS A 99 -6.02 -9.29 5.35
C CYS A 99 -7.54 -9.27 5.53
N LEU A 100 -8.20 -10.35 5.10
CA LEU A 100 -9.64 -10.53 5.24
C LEU A 100 -9.92 -11.32 6.51
N ILE A 101 -10.66 -10.72 7.43
CA ILE A 101 -10.99 -11.32 8.72
C ILE A 101 -12.50 -11.46 8.76
N GLN A 102 -12.97 -12.70 8.84
CA GLN A 102 -14.39 -13.00 8.96
C GLN A 102 -14.71 -13.24 10.42
N ALA A 103 -15.76 -12.59 10.90
CA ALA A 103 -16.31 -12.73 12.22
C ALA A 103 -17.76 -13.21 12.14
N LYS A 104 -18.14 -14.00 13.15
CA LYS A 104 -19.51 -14.44 13.38
C LYS A 104 -19.78 -14.40 14.87
N ASP A 105 -20.92 -13.84 15.27
CA ASP A 105 -21.34 -13.78 16.67
C ASP A 105 -20.26 -13.19 17.60
N GLY A 106 -19.58 -12.13 17.13
CA GLY A 106 -18.52 -11.45 17.90
C GLY A 106 -17.23 -12.24 18.02
N ARG A 107 -16.97 -13.22 17.15
CA ARG A 107 -15.73 -14.01 17.16
C ARG A 107 -15.15 -14.17 15.77
N VAL A 108 -13.83 -14.09 15.67
CA VAL A 108 -13.14 -14.40 14.41
C VAL A 108 -13.30 -15.88 14.06
N VAL A 109 -13.81 -16.17 12.87
CA VAL A 109 -14.02 -17.53 12.36
C VAL A 109 -13.08 -17.89 11.20
N SER A 110 -12.51 -16.89 10.51
CA SER A 110 -11.62 -17.12 9.38
C SER A 110 -10.73 -15.90 9.13
N VAL A 111 -9.50 -16.17 8.67
CA VAL A 111 -8.50 -15.17 8.34
C VAL A 111 -7.83 -15.58 7.05
N LYS A 112 -7.81 -14.69 6.05
CA LYS A 112 -7.21 -14.98 4.74
C LYS A 112 -6.39 -13.78 4.27
N GLN A 113 -5.18 -14.04 3.81
CA GLN A 113 -4.40 -13.04 3.07
C GLN A 113 -4.87 -13.00 1.62
N SER A 114 -4.97 -11.80 1.06
CA SER A 114 -5.26 -11.58 -0.36
C SER A 114 -4.37 -10.47 -0.89
N TYR A 115 -4.09 -10.52 -2.17
CA TYR A 115 -3.36 -9.48 -2.89
C TYR A 115 -4.23 -8.99 -4.03
N LEU A 116 -4.29 -7.66 -4.22
CA LEU A 116 -4.99 -7.02 -5.33
C LEU A 116 -4.04 -6.04 -6.00
N ASP A 117 -3.77 -6.29 -7.27
CA ASP A 117 -3.10 -5.37 -8.19
C ASP A 117 -4.04 -4.34 -8.84
#